data_AF-Q6MPC0-F1
#
_entry.id   AF-Q6MPC0-F1
#
_cell.length_a   1.000
_cell.length_b   1.000
_cell.length_c   1.000
_cell.angle_alpha   90.00
_cell.angle_beta   90.00
_cell.angle_gamma   90.00
#
_symmetry.space_group_name_H-M   'P 1'
#
loop_
_entity.id
_entity.type
_entity.pdbx_description
1 polymer ?
#
loop_
_entity_poly.entity_id
_entity_poly.type
_entity_poly.pdbx_seq_one_letter_code
_entity_poly.pdbx_strand_id
1 'polypeptide(L)' 'METNELRLLKLQTELKSFGLNPAEWSLQKIQVLGYLLQNTQDEKFAMYGRLEYRDKKPRWKSLEVVSL' A
#
# COMPACT_ATOMS: atom_id res chain seq x y z
N MET A 1 6.93 -13.63 -15.74
CA MET A 1 7.47 -12.65 -14.78
C MET A 1 6.34 -11.72 -14.38
N GLU A 2 6.10 -11.51 -13.09
CA GLU A 2 5.13 -10.49 -12.64
C GLU A 2 5.76 -9.10 -12.82
N THR A 3 5.08 -8.19 -13.50
CA THR A 3 5.56 -6.82 -13.68
C THR A 3 5.36 -6.02 -12.38
N ASN A 4 6.17 -4.98 -12.17
CA ASN A 4 6.01 -4.09 -11.01
C ASN A 4 4.60 -3.49 -10.93
N GLU A 5 3.98 -3.19 -12.07
CA GLU A 5 2.63 -2.63 -12.16
C GLU A 5 1.56 -3.62 -11.67
N LEU A 6 1.65 -4.89 -12.09
CA LEU A 6 0.74 -5.95 -11.62
C LEU A 6 0.84 -6.15 -10.10
N ARG A 7 2.05 -6.04 -9.55
CA ARG A 7 2.28 -6.11 -8.10
C ARG A 7 1.67 -4.91 -7.38
N LEU A 8 1.88 -3.70 -7.88
CA LEU A 8 1.30 -2.48 -7.29
C LEU A 8 -0.22 -2.53 -7.30
N LEU A 9 -0.83 -2.97 -8.42
CA LEU A 9 -2.26 -3.12 -8.54
C LEU A 9 -2.83 -4.13 -7.52
N LYS A 10 -2.14 -5.25 -7.29
CA LYS A 10 -2.54 -6.23 -6.28
C LYS A 10 -2.47 -5.64 -4.87
N LEU A 11 -1.38 -4.97 -4.53
CA LEU A 11 -1.21 -4.32 -3.21
C LEU A 11 -2.25 -3.24 -2.98
N GLN A 12 -2.53 -2.42 -4.00
CA GLN A 12 -3.58 -1.40 -3.93
C GLN A 12 -4.96 -2.04 -3.75
N THR A 13 -5.26 -3.13 -4.46
CA THR A 13 -6.54 -3.86 -4.30
C THR A 13 -6.69 -4.48 -2.91
N GLU A 14 -5.60 -4.93 -2.29
CA GLU A 14 -5.61 -5.53 -0.96
C GLU A 14 -6.02 -4.54 0.14
N LEU A 15 -5.94 -3.22 -0.11
CA LEU A 15 -6.42 -2.19 0.82
C LEU A 15 -7.91 -2.36 1.19
N LYS A 16 -8.71 -2.99 0.32
CA LYS A 16 -10.10 -3.35 0.63
C LYS A 16 -10.23 -4.22 1.88
N SER A 17 -9.24 -5.08 2.16
CA SER A 17 -9.24 -5.93 3.35
C SER A 17 -9.07 -5.15 4.66
N PHE A 18 -8.60 -3.90 4.58
CA PHE A 18 -8.48 -2.96 5.69
C PHE A 18 -9.67 -1.97 5.74
N GLY A 19 -10.70 -2.17 4.92
CA GLY A 19 -11.84 -1.26 4.82
C GLY A 19 -11.56 0.03 4.03
N LEU A 20 -10.44 0.09 3.31
CA LEU A 20 -10.05 1.26 2.52
C LEU A 20 -10.49 1.11 1.06
N ASN A 21 -10.89 2.21 0.42
CA ASN A 21 -11.20 2.26 -1.01
C ASN A 21 -9.90 2.40 -1.83
N PRO A 22 -9.46 1.40 -2.62
CA PRO A 22 -8.19 1.46 -3.35
C PRO A 22 -8.01 2.65 -4.29
N ALA A 23 -9.09 3.20 -4.83
CA ALA A 23 -9.04 4.33 -5.76
C ALA A 23 -8.64 5.65 -5.08
N GLU A 24 -8.76 5.72 -3.76
CA GLU A 24 -8.42 6.90 -2.95
C GLU A 24 -6.95 6.95 -2.53
N TRP A 25 -6.14 5.95 -2.91
CA TRP A 25 -4.77 5.82 -2.43
C TRP A 25 -3.78 5.65 -3.57
N SER A 26 -2.73 6.47 -3.55
CA SER A 26 -1.54 6.28 -4.38
C SER A 26 -0.44 5.60 -3.56
N LEU A 27 0.27 4.65 -4.18
CA LEU A 27 1.30 3.86 -3.51
C LEU A 27 2.67 4.25 -4.04
N GLN A 28 3.54 4.73 -3.15
CA GLN A 28 4.94 5.01 -3.46
C GLN A 28 5.83 4.06 -2.67
N LYS A 29 6.67 3.29 -3.36
CA LYS A 29 7.67 2.45 -2.69
C LYS A 29 8.77 3.35 -2.11
N ILE A 30 9.02 3.24 -0.81
CA ILE A 30 10.05 4.03 -0.11
C ILE A 30 11.18 3.14 0.44
N GLN A 31 10.91 1.86 0.66
CA GLN A 31 11.91 0.86 1.09
C GLN A 31 11.60 -0.50 0.46
N VAL A 32 12.47 -1.50 0.69
CA VAL A 32 12.29 -2.86 0.14
C VAL A 32 10.90 -3.42 0.45
N LEU A 33 10.45 -3.27 1.69
CA LEU A 33 9.15 -3.70 2.20
C LEU A 33 8.24 -2.54 2.62
N GLY A 34 8.67 -1.29 2.43
CA GLY A 34 7.96 -0.11 2.92
C GLY A 34 7.35 0.69 1.76
N TYR A 35 6.10 1.10 1.95
CA TYR A 35 5.35 1.92 1.02
C TYR A 35 4.74 3.11 1.76
N LEU A 36 4.75 4.28 1.13
CA LEU A 36 3.93 5.41 1.51
C LEU A 36 2.62 5.31 0.74
N LEU A 37 1.51 5.40 1.45
CA LEU A 37 0.16 5.46 0.89
C LEU A 37 -0.34 6.87 1.10
N GLN A 38 -0.48 7.64 0.02
CA GLN A 38 -0.98 9.00 0.07
C GLN A 38 -2.43 9.03 -0.40
N ASN A 39 -3.32 9.62 0.41
CA ASN A 39 -4.70 9.80 -0.01
C ASN A 39 -4.76 10.80 -1.19
N THR A 40 -5.57 10.50 -2.20
CA THR A 40 -5.66 11.30 -3.43
C THR A 40 -6.59 12.51 -3.30
N GLN A 41 -7.40 12.57 -2.25
CA GLN A 41 -8.32 13.67 -1.95
C GLN A 41 -7.86 14.52 -0.77
N ASP A 42 -7.11 13.94 0.16
CA ASP A 42 -6.52 14.63 1.32
C ASP A 42 -4.99 14.48 1.33
N GLU A 43 -4.29 15.51 0.84
CA GLU A 43 -2.82 15.53 0.79
C GLU A 43 -2.16 15.49 2.18
N LYS A 44 -2.88 15.79 3.25
CA LYS A 44 -2.35 15.71 4.62
C LYS A 44 -2.53 14.32 5.23
N PHE A 45 -3.30 13.45 4.59
CA PHE A 45 -3.58 12.13 5.10
C PHE A 45 -2.77 11.06 4.37
N ALA A 46 -1.81 10.50 5.09
CA ALA A 46 -0.96 9.43 4.61
C ALA A 46 -0.86 8.28 5.60
N MET A 47 -0.48 7.11 5.08
CA MET A 47 -0.16 5.94 5.87
C MET A 47 1.18 5.35 5.45
N TYR A 48 1.91 4.83 6.42
CA TYR A 48 3.05 3.96 6.16
C TYR A 48 2.55 2.52 6.09
N GLY A 49 2.71 1.89 4.93
CA GLY A 49 2.39 0.49 4.70
C GLY A 49 3.63 -0.39 4.74
N ARG A 50 3.61 -1.41 5.60
CA ARG A 50 4.66 -2.43 5.67
C ARG A 50 4.19 -3.71 5.01
N LEU A 51 4.98 -4.23 4.08
CA LEU A 51 4.75 -5.53 3.47
C LEU A 51 5.38 -6.66 4.27
N GLU A 52 4.76 -7.83 4.16
CA GLU A 52 5.38 -9.12 4.41
C GLU A 52 5.21 -10.05 3.21
N TYR A 53 5.98 -11.13 3.20
CA TYR A 53 5.84 -12.20 2.24
C TYR A 53 5.34 -13.45 2.97
N ARG A 54 4.09 -13.81 2.72
CA ARG A 54 3.48 -15.04 3.23
C ARG A 54 3.12 -15.94 2.07
N ASP A 55 3.55 -17.20 2.11
CA ASP A 55 3.37 -18.16 1.02
C ASP A 55 3.89 -17.65 -0.34
N LYS A 56 5.02 -16.94 -0.32
CA LYS A 56 5.65 -16.27 -1.48
C LYS A 56 4.80 -15.17 -2.12
N LYS A 57 3.71 -14.74 -1.49
CA LYS A 57 2.85 -13.65 -1.97
C LYS A 57 3.06 -12.39 -1.10
N PRO A 58 3.28 -11.22 -1.71
CA PRO A 58 3.36 -9.98 -0.95
C PRO A 58 1.97 -9.64 -0.40
N ARG A 59 1.93 -9.23 0.87
CA ARG A 59 0.72 -8.77 1.56
C ARG A 59 1.02 -7.63 2.50
N TRP A 60 0.03 -6.81 2.81
CA TRP A 60 0.14 -5.83 3.89
C TRP A 60 0.24 -6.53 5.24
N LYS A 61 1.33 -6.24 5.96
CA LYS A 61 1.53 -6.63 7.36
C LYS A 61 0.89 -5.61 8.31
N SER A 62 1.14 -4.33 8.07
CA SER A 62 0.56 -3.21 8.81
C SER A 62 0.34 -2.01 7.91
N LEU A 63 -0.66 -1.22 8.26
CA LEU A 63 -0.91 0.12 7.74
C LEU A 63 -1.01 1.04 8.95
N GLU A 64 -0.14 2.03 9.02
CA GLU A 64 -0.03 2.94 10.17
C GLU A 64 -0.26 4.36 9.70
N VAL A 65 -1.19 5.08 10.33
CA VAL A 65 -1.40 6.50 10.04
C VAL A 65 -0.16 7.28 10.40
N VAL A 66 0.28 8.15 9.51
CA VAL A 66 1.41 9.06 9.75
C VAL A 66 0.93 10.50 9.66
N SER A 67 1.48 11.35 10.53
CA SER A 67 1.41 12.80 10.32
C SER A 67 2.51 13.17 9.33
N LEU A 68 2.12 13.84 8.25
CA LEU A 68 3.05 14.58 7.39
C LEU A 68 3.44 15.91 8.04
#